data_AF-A0A815QMR9-F1
#
_entry.id   AF-A0A815QMR9-F1
#
_cell.length_a   1.000
_cell.length_b   1.000
_cell.length_c   1.000
_cell.angle_alpha   90.00
_cell.angle_beta   90.00
_cell.angle_gamma   90.00
#
_symmetry.space_group_name_H-M   'P 1'
#
loop_
_entity.id
_entity.type
_entity.pdbx_description
1 polymer ?
#
loop_
_entity_poly.entity_id
_entity_poly.type
_entity_poly.pdbx_seq_one_letter_code
_entity_poly.pdbx_strand_id
1 'polypeptide(L)'
;NDIELVRRLLDEHPLEDLDQMELNGSTALHAACYYKHIDIIKLLLDRGFTRCVLNKYNNTPFDEGQTEEIQQLFIRPKTSNRFGGGDLSDEQEKLKWIILDGNEQNIIQDRIPDTYHGNRLEYGIFHGDKILQQLGTTMPKIDVIQRLFHRAMNEKDCTRLIQAYTAETDFYNRINNYLISQNNQKNVISEFVDTIHFNHQLHEKYSFQGICYRTMNITSENDLDIYKIETKIMNQTFISATKDRHFIEQYAHERNKNNKYTIIISFEIRHHKTALDIEYLSEFSHEKEILIMNNSIFKIMHISTKNNFNIEIEVRESKSTRVNKKDKQNGILGIFHFK
;
A
#
# COMPACT_ATOMS: atom_id res chain seq x y z
N ASN A 1 31.99 -13.10 0.19
CA ASN A 1 31.75 -12.54 -1.15
C ASN A 1 31.66 -13.58 -2.28
N ASP A 2 31.68 -14.89 -2.01
CA ASP A 2 31.53 -15.91 -3.07
C ASP A 2 30.09 -15.98 -3.59
N ILE A 3 29.84 -15.33 -4.73
CA ILE A 3 28.52 -15.25 -5.34
C ILE A 3 28.01 -16.60 -5.87
N GLU A 4 28.91 -17.48 -6.32
CA GLU A 4 28.51 -18.77 -6.89
C GLU A 4 28.09 -19.75 -5.81
N LEU A 5 28.74 -19.70 -4.64
CA LEU A 5 28.25 -20.41 -3.46
C LEU A 5 26.86 -19.90 -3.04
N VAL A 6 26.67 -18.57 -2.96
CA VAL A 6 25.37 -17.99 -2.60
C VAL A 6 24.29 -18.40 -3.60
N ARG A 7 24.57 -18.34 -4.91
CA ARG A 7 23.64 -18.78 -5.96
C ARG A 7 23.23 -20.23 -5.77
N ARG A 8 24.19 -21.12 -5.54
CA ARG A 8 23.93 -22.54 -5.30
C ARG A 8 23.03 -22.76 -4.08
N LEU A 9 23.32 -22.10 -2.95
CA LEU A 9 22.51 -22.21 -1.74
C LEU A 9 21.06 -21.76 -2.00
N LEU A 10 20.88 -20.67 -2.74
CA LEU A 10 19.55 -20.15 -3.10
C LEU A 10 18.78 -21.04 -4.07
N ASP A 11 19.47 -21.93 -4.79
CA ASP A 11 18.85 -22.89 -5.70
C ASP A 11 18.56 -24.24 -5.01
N GLU A 12 19.35 -24.60 -3.99
CA GLU A 12 19.24 -25.86 -3.25
C GLU A 12 18.28 -25.79 -2.05
N HIS A 13 18.02 -24.60 -1.50
CA HIS A 13 17.22 -24.42 -0.28
C HIS A 13 16.04 -23.47 -0.47
N PRO A 14 14.91 -23.71 0.22
CA PRO A 14 13.79 -22.76 0.27
C PRO A 14 14.23 -21.39 0.79
N LEU A 15 13.66 -20.32 0.24
CA LEU A 15 14.01 -18.96 0.66
C LEU A 15 13.68 -18.71 2.14
N GLU A 16 12.62 -19.35 2.64
CA GLU A 16 12.20 -19.23 4.04
C GLU A 16 13.28 -19.71 5.00
N ASP A 17 14.08 -20.72 4.64
CA ASP A 17 15.17 -21.20 5.48
C ASP A 17 16.37 -20.25 5.45
N LEU A 18 16.51 -19.47 4.37
CA LEU A 18 17.66 -18.59 4.12
C LEU A 18 17.43 -17.15 4.56
N ASP A 19 16.20 -16.64 4.52
CA ASP A 19 15.81 -15.28 4.93
C ASP A 19 15.47 -15.19 6.44
N GLN A 20 16.17 -15.99 7.24
CA GLN A 20 16.03 -16.00 8.69
C GLN A 20 16.89 -14.92 9.35
N MET A 21 16.49 -14.51 10.55
CA MET A 21 17.24 -13.55 11.36
C MET A 21 18.28 -14.27 12.23
N GLU A 22 19.49 -13.72 12.29
CA GLU A 22 20.50 -14.08 13.27
C GLU A 22 20.15 -13.55 14.67
N LEU A 23 20.98 -13.89 15.67
CA LEU A 23 20.76 -13.49 17.07
C LEU A 23 20.70 -11.97 17.28
N ASN A 24 21.31 -11.17 16.40
CA ASN A 24 21.25 -9.72 16.43
C ASN A 24 20.08 -9.13 15.61
N GLY A 25 19.19 -9.96 15.06
CA GLY A 25 18.10 -9.54 14.17
C GLY A 25 18.52 -9.27 12.72
N SER A 26 19.81 -9.39 12.39
CA SER A 26 20.29 -9.22 11.02
C SER A 26 19.92 -10.42 10.15
N THR A 27 19.73 -10.16 8.86
CA THR A 27 19.49 -11.18 7.82
C THR A 27 20.69 -11.26 6.88
N ALA A 28 20.71 -12.22 5.96
CA ALA A 28 21.72 -12.30 4.92
C ALA A 28 21.84 -10.98 4.11
N LEU A 29 20.72 -10.28 3.88
CA LEU A 29 20.70 -9.01 3.16
C LEU A 29 21.39 -7.88 3.96
N HIS A 30 21.23 -7.85 5.30
CA HIS A 30 21.98 -6.91 6.15
C HIS A 30 23.49 -7.12 6.02
N ALA A 31 23.95 -8.37 6.13
CA ALA A 31 25.36 -8.70 6.02
C ALA A 31 25.92 -8.32 4.64
N ALA A 32 25.19 -8.62 3.56
CA ALA A 32 25.59 -8.24 2.21
C ALA A 32 25.74 -6.71 2.04
N CYS A 33 24.83 -5.93 2.64
CA CYS A 33 24.90 -4.46 2.62
C CYS A 33 26.07 -3.93 3.45
N TYR A 34 26.23 -4.40 4.69
CA TYR A 34 27.30 -3.99 5.59
C TYR A 34 28.69 -4.23 4.99
N TYR A 35 28.89 -5.41 4.38
CA TYR A 35 30.16 -5.78 3.73
C TYR A 35 30.26 -5.31 2.26
N LYS A 36 29.29 -4.53 1.77
CA LYS A 36 29.28 -3.92 0.42
C LYS A 36 29.41 -4.92 -0.73
N HIS A 37 28.77 -6.08 -0.60
CA HIS A 37 28.80 -7.13 -1.62
C HIS A 37 27.72 -6.89 -2.68
N ILE A 38 27.91 -5.89 -3.54
CA ILE A 38 26.94 -5.39 -4.52
C ILE A 38 26.23 -6.50 -5.32
N ASP A 39 26.98 -7.45 -5.88
CA ASP A 39 26.38 -8.50 -6.71
C ASP A 39 25.56 -9.51 -5.89
N ILE A 40 25.95 -9.74 -4.63
CA ILE A 40 25.16 -10.54 -3.69
C ILE A 40 23.89 -9.79 -3.28
N ILE A 41 23.97 -8.48 -3.02
CA ILE A 41 22.80 -7.64 -2.72
C ILE A 41 21.78 -7.74 -3.85
N LYS A 42 22.22 -7.53 -5.10
CA LYS A 42 21.37 -7.66 -6.30
C LYS A 42 20.73 -9.04 -6.40
N LEU A 43 21.50 -10.11 -6.17
CA LEU A 43 21.00 -11.48 -6.22
C LEU A 43 19.94 -11.75 -5.16
N LEU A 44 20.17 -11.33 -3.90
CA LEU A 44 19.22 -11.52 -2.80
C LEU A 44 17.93 -10.71 -3.01
N LEU A 45 18.04 -9.45 -3.44
CA LEU A 45 16.88 -8.63 -3.81
C LEU A 45 16.09 -9.27 -4.96
N ASP A 46 16.77 -9.83 -5.95
CA ASP A 46 16.10 -10.47 -7.07
C ASP A 46 15.26 -11.69 -6.66
N ARG A 47 15.77 -12.48 -5.71
CA ARG A 47 15.07 -13.62 -5.10
C ARG A 47 13.97 -13.21 -4.09
N GLY A 48 13.81 -11.91 -3.81
CA GLY A 48 12.77 -11.39 -2.92
C GLY A 48 13.05 -11.59 -1.43
N PHE A 49 14.33 -11.48 -1.01
CA PHE A 49 14.66 -11.34 0.40
C PHE A 49 14.02 -10.08 0.98
N THR A 50 13.55 -10.17 2.22
CA THR A 50 12.83 -9.10 2.90
C THR A 50 13.71 -7.86 3.08
N ARG A 51 13.25 -6.70 2.60
CA ARG A 51 14.03 -5.45 2.56
C ARG A 51 13.88 -4.57 3.80
N CYS A 52 12.88 -4.85 4.63
CA CYS A 52 12.46 -3.95 5.71
C CYS A 52 12.58 -4.54 7.12
N VAL A 53 13.29 -5.66 7.28
CA VAL A 53 13.56 -6.23 8.60
C VAL A 53 14.45 -5.28 9.39
N LEU A 54 14.08 -4.98 10.64
CA LEU A 54 14.91 -4.24 11.57
C LEU A 54 15.79 -5.19 12.39
N ASN A 55 17.08 -4.92 12.41
CA ASN A 55 17.99 -5.56 13.36
C ASN A 55 17.87 -4.95 14.77
N LYS A 56 18.61 -5.48 15.76
CA LYS A 56 18.62 -4.96 17.15
C LYS A 56 19.15 -3.54 17.29
N TYR A 57 19.76 -2.97 16.24
CA TYR A 57 20.21 -1.59 16.18
C TYR A 57 19.18 -0.67 15.51
N ASN A 58 17.98 -1.18 15.19
CA ASN A 58 16.94 -0.50 14.44
C ASN A 58 17.36 -0.07 13.02
N ASN A 59 18.30 -0.79 12.41
CA ASN A 59 18.67 -0.61 11.01
C ASN A 59 17.96 -1.63 10.15
N THR A 60 17.47 -1.19 9.00
CA THR A 60 17.12 -2.06 7.87
C THR A 60 18.39 -2.41 7.06
N PRO A 61 18.34 -3.39 6.14
CA PRO A 61 19.44 -3.60 5.19
C PRO A 61 19.81 -2.34 4.40
N PHE A 62 18.83 -1.49 4.07
CA PHE A 62 19.07 -0.19 3.44
C PHE A 62 19.93 0.73 4.31
N ASP A 63 19.65 0.80 5.62
CA ASP A 63 20.38 1.66 6.56
C ASP A 63 21.82 1.17 6.81
N GLU A 64 22.04 -0.15 6.76
CA GLU A 64 23.41 -0.73 6.78
C GLU A 64 24.20 -0.42 5.50
N GLY A 65 23.50 -0.19 4.38
CA GLY A 65 24.06 0.21 3.10
C GLY A 65 24.46 1.68 3.08
N GLN A 66 25.57 2.06 3.72
CA GLN A 66 25.98 3.46 3.92
C GLN A 66 26.47 4.20 2.66
N THR A 67 26.53 3.55 1.50
CA THR A 67 27.01 4.15 0.25
C THR A 67 25.86 4.40 -0.71
N GLU A 68 25.90 5.51 -1.44
CA GLU A 68 24.89 5.86 -2.46
C GLU A 68 24.67 4.72 -3.47
N GLU A 69 25.74 4.05 -3.91
CA GLU A 69 25.64 2.90 -4.82
C GLU A 69 24.74 1.77 -4.29
N ILE A 70 24.86 1.44 -3.00
CA ILE A 70 24.02 0.41 -2.35
C ILE A 70 22.60 0.93 -2.20
N GLN A 71 22.42 2.17 -1.73
CA GLN A 71 21.10 2.76 -1.53
C GLN A 71 20.29 2.78 -2.84
N GLN A 72 20.94 3.04 -3.98
CA GLN A 72 20.31 3.02 -5.30
C GLN A 72 19.73 1.64 -5.67
N LEU A 73 20.27 0.53 -5.13
CA LEU A 73 19.72 -0.81 -5.36
C LEU A 73 18.37 -1.02 -4.67
N PHE A 74 18.07 -0.21 -3.65
CA PHE A 74 16.83 -0.29 -2.89
C PHE A 74 15.77 0.68 -3.39
N ILE A 75 16.08 1.55 -4.34
CA ILE A 75 15.09 2.46 -4.91
C ILE A 75 14.11 1.68 -5.79
N ARG A 76 12.82 2.00 -5.68
CA ARG A 76 11.78 1.38 -6.49
C ARG A 76 12.00 1.68 -7.97
N PRO A 77 11.83 0.69 -8.87
CA PRO A 77 11.84 0.96 -10.29
C PRO A 77 10.80 2.02 -10.67
N LYS A 78 11.18 2.94 -11.56
CA LYS A 78 10.30 4.00 -12.09
C LYS A 78 9.13 3.46 -12.91
N THR A 79 8.98 2.15 -13.07
CA THR A 79 7.79 1.52 -13.68
C THR A 79 6.62 1.37 -12.71
N SER A 80 6.77 1.73 -11.43
CA SER A 80 5.71 1.62 -10.42
C SER A 80 4.91 2.93 -10.27
N ASN A 81 3.57 2.89 -10.39
CA ASN A 81 2.64 4.02 -10.15
C ASN A 81 2.38 4.31 -8.65
N ARG A 82 3.18 3.76 -7.74
CA ARG A 82 2.88 3.71 -6.31
C ARG A 82 2.63 5.08 -5.69
N PHE A 83 3.28 6.15 -6.15
CA PHE A 83 3.00 7.53 -5.74
C PHE A 83 2.55 8.43 -6.90
N GLY A 84 1.99 7.86 -7.96
CA GLY A 84 1.54 8.61 -9.14
C GLY A 84 2.67 9.02 -10.10
N GLY A 85 3.79 8.30 -10.11
CA GLY A 85 4.88 8.56 -11.06
C GLY A 85 5.61 7.34 -11.60
N GLY A 86 4.87 6.26 -11.90
CA GLY A 86 5.41 5.20 -12.75
C GLY A 86 5.52 5.74 -14.18
N ASP A 87 6.43 5.32 -15.07
CA ASP A 87 6.36 5.68 -16.50
C ASP A 87 5.20 4.88 -17.17
N LEU A 88 3.99 5.06 -16.64
CA LEU A 88 2.79 4.29 -16.94
C LEU A 88 1.76 5.17 -17.65
N SER A 89 0.68 4.55 -18.14
CA SER A 89 -0.38 5.31 -18.81
C SER A 89 -1.07 6.27 -17.84
N ASP A 90 -1.56 7.40 -18.36
CA ASP A 90 -2.21 8.45 -17.55
C ASP A 90 -3.38 7.93 -16.70
N GLU A 91 -4.09 6.91 -17.19
CA GLU A 91 -5.21 6.29 -16.48
C GLU A 91 -4.78 5.51 -15.23
N GLN A 92 -3.55 4.99 -15.22
CA GLN A 92 -2.99 4.19 -14.12
C GLN A 92 -2.32 5.04 -13.04
N GLU A 93 -2.04 6.32 -13.33
CA GLU A 93 -1.43 7.25 -12.37
C GLU A 93 -2.46 8.09 -11.59
N LYS A 94 -3.68 8.23 -12.14
CA LYS A 94 -4.78 8.99 -11.53
C LYS A 94 -5.41 8.23 -10.37
N LEU A 95 -5.73 8.96 -9.30
CA LEU A 95 -6.64 8.44 -8.27
C LEU A 95 -8.06 8.36 -8.82
N LYS A 96 -8.76 7.26 -8.49
CA LYS A 96 -10.17 7.08 -8.84
C LYS A 96 -11.05 7.47 -7.66
N TRP A 97 -11.87 8.49 -7.89
CA TRP A 97 -12.74 9.11 -6.91
C TRP A 97 -14.22 8.81 -7.20
N ILE A 98 -15.00 8.63 -6.14
CA ILE A 98 -16.45 8.74 -6.16
C ILE A 98 -16.81 10.10 -5.54
N ILE A 99 -17.58 10.92 -6.24
CA ILE A 99 -18.01 12.25 -5.77
C ILE A 99 -19.28 12.10 -4.94
N LEU A 100 -19.26 12.57 -3.70
CA LEU A 100 -20.38 12.45 -2.78
C LEU A 100 -21.21 13.74 -2.81
N ASP A 101 -22.32 13.75 -3.54
CA ASP A 101 -23.20 14.91 -3.74
C ASP A 101 -24.35 15.00 -2.73
N GLY A 102 -24.44 14.05 -1.79
CA GLY A 102 -25.50 13.99 -0.77
C GLY A 102 -26.79 13.30 -1.21
N ASN A 103 -26.93 12.90 -2.48
CA ASN A 103 -28.07 12.12 -2.98
C ASN A 103 -27.84 10.60 -2.88
N GLU A 104 -26.67 10.18 -2.43
CA GLU A 104 -26.28 8.78 -2.36
C GLU A 104 -26.90 8.10 -1.14
N GLN A 105 -28.17 7.69 -1.27
CA GLN A 105 -28.86 6.84 -0.31
C GLN A 105 -28.19 5.46 -0.12
N ASN A 106 -27.19 5.12 -0.95
CA ASN A 106 -26.67 3.75 -1.09
C ASN A 106 -25.14 3.60 -1.02
N ILE A 107 -24.37 4.60 -0.54
CA ILE A 107 -23.02 4.26 -0.07
C ILE A 107 -23.16 3.59 1.28
N ILE A 108 -23.46 2.29 1.20
CA ILE A 108 -23.14 1.36 2.25
C ILE A 108 -21.62 1.34 2.29
N GLN A 109 -21.00 2.29 3.01
CA GLN A 109 -19.83 1.90 3.78
C GLN A 109 -20.34 0.73 4.59
N ASP A 110 -19.91 -0.48 4.23
CA ASP A 110 -20.19 -1.66 5.02
C ASP A 110 -19.95 -1.21 6.47
N ARG A 111 -21.03 -1.13 7.27
CA ARG A 111 -20.88 -0.86 8.69
C ARG A 111 -20.33 -2.14 9.23
N ILE A 112 -19.02 -2.28 9.15
CA ILE A 112 -18.35 -3.43 9.72
C ILE A 112 -18.53 -3.28 11.23
N PRO A 113 -19.14 -4.26 11.89
CA PRO A 113 -19.34 -4.22 13.31
C PRO A 113 -18.00 -3.92 13.99
N ASP A 114 -18.02 -3.11 15.05
CA ASP A 114 -16.85 -2.86 15.91
C ASP A 114 -16.25 -4.15 16.51
N THR A 115 -16.87 -5.30 16.25
CA THR A 115 -16.54 -6.64 16.75
C THR A 115 -15.84 -7.55 15.74
N TYR A 116 -15.47 -7.07 14.54
CA TYR A 116 -14.60 -7.87 13.68
C TYR A 116 -13.14 -7.70 14.12
N HIS A 117 -12.53 -8.78 14.62
CA HIS A 117 -11.21 -8.75 15.25
C HIS A 117 -10.02 -8.97 14.29
N GLY A 118 -10.24 -9.22 13.00
CA GLY A 118 -9.13 -9.45 12.06
C GLY A 118 -8.72 -10.92 11.91
N ASN A 119 -9.43 -11.83 12.58
CA ASN A 119 -9.03 -13.22 12.77
C ASN A 119 -9.14 -14.11 11.51
N ARG A 120 -9.25 -13.52 10.31
CA ARG A 120 -9.26 -14.26 9.03
C ARG A 120 -8.05 -15.18 8.92
N LEU A 121 -6.87 -14.69 9.31
CA LEU A 121 -5.64 -15.49 9.33
C LEU A 121 -5.68 -16.56 10.43
N GLU A 122 -6.14 -16.21 11.64
CA GLU A 122 -6.20 -17.13 12.77
C GLU A 122 -7.14 -18.32 12.53
N TYR A 123 -8.22 -18.11 11.80
CA TYR A 123 -9.23 -19.12 11.47
C TYR A 123 -9.02 -19.78 10.11
N GLY A 124 -7.93 -19.47 9.38
CA GLY A 124 -7.65 -20.05 8.06
C GLY A 124 -8.65 -19.65 6.96
N ILE A 125 -9.30 -18.49 7.09
CA ILE A 125 -10.31 -17.94 6.16
C ILE A 125 -9.68 -16.93 5.19
N PHE A 126 -8.39 -17.09 4.90
CA PHE A 126 -7.66 -16.27 3.94
C PHE A 126 -7.19 -17.15 2.77
N HIS A 127 -7.80 -17.00 1.60
CA HIS A 127 -7.52 -17.86 0.46
C HIS A 127 -6.54 -17.22 -0.52
N GLY A 128 -5.27 -17.10 -0.10
CA GLY A 128 -4.20 -16.50 -0.90
C GLY A 128 -4.11 -17.01 -2.35
N ASP A 129 -4.18 -18.33 -2.55
CA ASP A 129 -4.12 -18.93 -3.89
C ASP A 129 -5.31 -18.53 -4.78
N LYS A 130 -6.51 -18.44 -4.21
CA LYS A 130 -7.71 -18.01 -4.96
C LYS A 130 -7.61 -16.53 -5.35
N ILE A 131 -7.07 -15.69 -4.45
CA ILE A 131 -6.80 -14.28 -4.74
C ILE A 131 -5.84 -14.17 -5.94
N LEU A 132 -4.73 -14.93 -5.93
CA LEU A 132 -3.75 -14.91 -7.01
C LEU A 132 -4.29 -15.47 -8.32
N GLN A 133 -5.08 -16.55 -8.28
CA GLN A 133 -5.76 -17.07 -9.48
C GLN A 133 -6.66 -16.01 -10.11
N GLN A 134 -7.39 -15.25 -9.29
CA GLN A 134 -8.29 -14.21 -9.77
C GLN A 134 -7.55 -12.99 -10.33
N LEU A 135 -6.45 -12.58 -9.71
CA LEU A 135 -5.60 -11.49 -10.21
C LEU A 135 -4.77 -11.92 -11.44
N GLY A 136 -4.71 -13.22 -11.71
CA GLY A 136 -3.97 -13.81 -12.83
C GLY A 136 -2.57 -14.27 -12.41
N THR A 137 -2.18 -15.44 -12.90
CA THR A 137 -0.95 -16.15 -12.50
C THR A 137 0.31 -15.73 -13.25
N THR A 138 0.18 -14.84 -14.25
CA THR A 138 1.29 -14.37 -15.09
C THR A 138 2.11 -13.24 -14.46
N MET A 139 2.02 -13.05 -13.15
CA MET A 139 2.70 -11.96 -12.44
C MET A 139 4.20 -12.25 -12.32
N PRO A 140 5.09 -11.32 -12.71
CA PRO A 140 6.52 -11.43 -12.41
C PRO A 140 6.73 -11.54 -10.90
N LYS A 141 7.59 -12.47 -10.47
CA LYS A 141 7.89 -12.73 -9.06
C LYS A 141 6.66 -13.08 -8.21
N ILE A 142 5.68 -13.78 -8.80
CA ILE A 142 4.46 -14.23 -8.08
C ILE A 142 4.78 -15.12 -6.86
N ASP A 143 5.88 -15.86 -6.93
CA ASP A 143 6.40 -16.69 -5.85
C ASP A 143 6.70 -15.89 -4.57
N VAL A 144 7.12 -14.62 -4.71
CA VAL A 144 7.31 -13.70 -3.58
C VAL A 144 5.98 -13.46 -2.85
N ILE A 145 4.89 -13.24 -3.62
CA ILE A 145 3.56 -13.02 -3.05
C ILE A 145 3.00 -14.29 -2.44
N GLN A 146 3.16 -15.44 -3.12
CA GLN A 146 2.74 -16.75 -2.61
C GLN A 146 3.40 -17.05 -1.26
N ARG A 147 4.71 -16.82 -1.15
CA ARG A 147 5.46 -16.97 0.10
C ARG A 147 4.95 -16.03 1.18
N LEU A 148 4.78 -14.74 0.89
CA LEU A 148 4.28 -13.78 1.88
C LEU A 148 2.87 -14.14 2.37
N PHE A 149 2.00 -14.63 1.49
CA PHE A 149 0.67 -15.15 1.88
C PHE A 149 0.77 -16.41 2.75
N HIS A 150 1.66 -17.34 2.40
CA HIS A 150 1.90 -18.54 3.20
C HIS A 150 2.39 -18.18 4.61
N ARG A 151 3.36 -17.26 4.70
CA ARG A 151 3.86 -16.73 5.98
C ARG A 151 2.77 -16.01 6.76
N ALA A 152 1.94 -15.19 6.10
CA ALA A 152 0.83 -14.49 6.75
C ALA A 152 -0.10 -15.48 7.49
N MET A 153 -0.41 -16.62 6.86
CA MET A 153 -1.26 -17.64 7.45
C MET A 153 -0.57 -18.43 8.55
N ASN A 154 0.67 -18.88 8.33
CA ASN A 154 1.41 -19.70 9.30
C ASN A 154 1.78 -18.92 10.56
N GLU A 155 2.27 -17.69 10.39
CA GLU A 155 2.68 -16.79 11.47
C GLU A 155 1.47 -16.07 12.09
N LYS A 156 0.30 -16.12 11.42
CA LYS A 156 -0.90 -15.35 11.78
C LYS A 156 -0.64 -13.85 11.83
N ASP A 157 0.23 -13.38 10.93
CA ASP A 157 0.74 -12.01 10.92
C ASP A 157 0.25 -11.26 9.68
N CYS A 158 -0.66 -10.30 9.89
CA CYS A 158 -1.22 -9.48 8.83
C CYS A 158 -0.21 -8.51 8.20
N THR A 159 0.92 -8.23 8.87
CA THR A 159 1.96 -7.36 8.31
C THR A 159 2.58 -7.94 7.04
N ARG A 160 2.57 -9.28 6.88
CA ARG A 160 2.99 -9.96 5.65
C ARG A 160 2.13 -9.60 4.43
N LEU A 161 0.86 -9.25 4.64
CA LEU A 161 -0.02 -8.77 3.56
C LEU A 161 0.34 -7.35 3.12
N ILE A 162 0.80 -6.51 4.05
CA ILE A 162 1.35 -5.18 3.73
C ILE A 162 2.67 -5.32 2.97
N GLN A 163 3.54 -6.24 3.38
CA GLN A 163 4.75 -6.58 2.62
C GLN A 163 4.39 -7.05 1.20
N ALA A 164 3.41 -7.94 1.04
CA ALA A 164 2.95 -8.38 -0.28
C ALA A 164 2.42 -7.20 -1.12
N TYR A 165 1.69 -6.28 -0.50
CA TYR A 165 1.20 -5.06 -1.15
C TYR A 165 2.32 -4.10 -1.55
N THR A 166 3.46 -4.12 -0.86
CA THR A 166 4.59 -3.19 -1.04
C THR A 166 5.75 -3.75 -1.86
N ALA A 167 5.79 -5.08 -2.02
CA ALA A 167 6.79 -5.82 -2.76
C ALA A 167 6.96 -5.31 -4.20
N GLU A 168 8.17 -5.51 -4.73
CA GLU A 168 8.54 -5.16 -6.11
C GLU A 168 7.94 -6.16 -7.11
N THR A 169 6.60 -6.15 -7.21
CA THR A 169 5.79 -7.00 -8.07
C THR A 169 4.62 -6.19 -8.64
N ASP A 170 3.89 -6.76 -9.60
CA ASP A 170 2.65 -6.14 -10.11
C ASP A 170 1.45 -6.25 -9.15
N PHE A 171 1.60 -6.86 -7.97
CA PHE A 171 0.49 -7.16 -7.07
C PHE A 171 -0.30 -5.92 -6.67
N TYR A 172 0.38 -4.81 -6.32
CA TYR A 172 -0.23 -3.51 -6.04
C TYR A 172 -1.17 -3.06 -7.18
N ASN A 173 -0.67 -3.11 -8.42
CA ASN A 173 -1.40 -2.69 -9.61
C ASN A 173 -2.63 -3.55 -9.84
N ARG A 174 -2.50 -4.87 -9.73
CA ARG A 174 -3.60 -5.80 -9.98
C ARG A 174 -4.71 -5.66 -8.94
N ILE A 175 -4.37 -5.50 -7.66
CA ILE A 175 -5.35 -5.23 -6.60
C ILE A 175 -6.08 -3.92 -6.87
N ASN A 176 -5.37 -2.83 -7.15
CA ASN A 176 -6.01 -1.52 -7.36
C ASN A 176 -6.86 -1.48 -8.63
N ASN A 177 -6.38 -2.05 -9.74
CA ASN A 177 -7.18 -2.17 -10.97
C ASN A 177 -8.45 -2.99 -10.73
N TYR A 178 -8.34 -4.06 -9.94
CA TYR A 178 -9.50 -4.85 -9.54
C TYR A 178 -10.52 -4.01 -8.77
N LEU A 179 -10.09 -3.27 -7.73
CA LEU A 179 -10.97 -2.42 -6.93
C LEU A 179 -11.71 -1.35 -7.75
N ILE A 180 -11.07 -0.83 -8.80
CA ILE A 180 -11.70 0.14 -9.72
C ILE A 180 -12.77 -0.53 -10.59
N SER A 181 -12.53 -1.78 -11.03
CA SER A 181 -13.41 -2.48 -12.00
C SER A 181 -14.72 -3.05 -11.42
N GLN A 182 -14.90 -3.07 -10.10
CA GLN A 182 -16.03 -3.77 -9.48
C GLN A 182 -17.28 -2.89 -9.27
N ASN A 183 -18.43 -3.43 -9.68
CA ASN A 183 -19.77 -2.94 -9.35
C ASN A 183 -20.38 -3.76 -8.17
N ASN A 184 -19.82 -3.65 -6.97
CA ASN A 184 -20.42 -4.15 -5.72
C ASN A 184 -20.67 -5.68 -5.58
N GLN A 185 -19.98 -6.56 -6.30
CA GLN A 185 -20.06 -8.01 -6.04
C GLN A 185 -18.99 -8.47 -5.04
N LYS A 186 -19.41 -9.06 -3.91
CA LYS A 186 -18.49 -9.71 -2.94
C LYS A 186 -17.68 -10.79 -3.66
N ASN A 187 -16.36 -10.76 -3.49
CA ASN A 187 -15.45 -11.64 -4.20
C ASN A 187 -14.21 -11.95 -3.36
N VAL A 188 -13.42 -12.96 -3.74
CA VAL A 188 -12.25 -13.45 -3.00
C VAL A 188 -11.23 -12.33 -2.73
N ILE A 189 -11.06 -11.36 -3.63
CA ILE A 189 -10.16 -10.21 -3.39
C ILE A 189 -10.64 -9.33 -2.22
N SER A 190 -11.94 -9.31 -1.91
CA SER A 190 -12.41 -8.63 -0.69
C SER A 190 -11.85 -9.28 0.57
N GLU A 191 -11.45 -10.56 0.55
CA GLU A 191 -10.75 -11.19 1.68
C GLU A 191 -9.43 -10.48 1.98
N PHE A 192 -8.67 -10.06 0.96
CA PHE A 192 -7.43 -9.30 1.15
C PHE A 192 -7.71 -7.95 1.80
N VAL A 193 -8.67 -7.21 1.25
CA VAL A 193 -9.06 -5.87 1.74
C VAL A 193 -9.58 -5.93 3.16
N ASP A 194 -10.52 -6.85 3.44
CA ASP A 194 -11.15 -7.06 4.73
C ASP A 194 -10.14 -7.49 5.79
N THR A 195 -9.18 -8.35 5.42
CA THR A 195 -8.14 -8.81 6.36
C THR A 195 -7.33 -7.63 6.86
N ILE A 196 -6.98 -6.68 5.99
CA ILE A 196 -6.24 -5.48 6.39
C ILE A 196 -7.16 -4.52 7.17
N HIS A 197 -8.32 -4.17 6.61
CA HIS A 197 -9.24 -3.17 7.16
C HIS A 197 -9.69 -3.44 8.60
N PHE A 198 -9.81 -4.72 8.95
CA PHE A 198 -10.38 -5.10 10.22
C PHE A 198 -9.39 -5.79 11.15
N ASN A 199 -8.11 -5.77 10.82
CA ASN A 199 -7.09 -6.25 11.73
C ASN A 199 -6.87 -5.24 12.86
N HIS A 200 -7.40 -5.54 14.05
CA HIS A 200 -7.30 -4.66 15.20
C HIS A 200 -5.84 -4.38 15.58
N GLN A 201 -5.00 -5.42 15.63
CA GLN A 201 -3.59 -5.29 16.02
C GLN A 201 -2.81 -4.40 15.05
N LEU A 202 -3.08 -4.53 13.74
CA LEU A 202 -2.48 -3.70 12.70
C LEU A 202 -2.85 -2.22 12.90
N HIS A 203 -4.13 -1.92 13.07
CA HIS A 203 -4.58 -0.55 13.28
C HIS A 203 -4.18 0.03 14.65
N GLU A 204 -4.11 -0.79 15.69
CA GLU A 204 -3.65 -0.35 17.01
C GLU A 204 -2.16 0.03 16.99
N LYS A 205 -1.34 -0.81 16.37
CA LYS A 205 0.12 -0.64 16.37
C LYS A 205 0.62 0.37 15.34
N TYR A 206 -0.03 0.44 14.17
CA TYR A 206 0.47 1.21 13.02
C TYR A 206 -0.50 2.31 12.59
N SER A 207 -1.45 2.74 13.42
CA SER A 207 -2.33 3.87 13.06
C SER A 207 -1.54 5.14 12.73
N PHE A 208 -2.02 5.88 11.73
CA PHE A 208 -1.48 7.18 11.38
C PHE A 208 -2.55 8.28 11.54
N GLN A 209 -2.16 9.38 12.17
CA GLN A 209 -2.91 10.64 12.22
C GLN A 209 -1.92 11.77 11.93
N GLY A 210 -2.32 12.72 11.08
CA GLY A 210 -1.44 13.79 10.63
C GLY A 210 -1.60 14.07 9.14
N ILE A 211 -0.58 14.67 8.54
CA ILE A 211 -0.57 15.06 7.13
C ILE A 211 0.33 14.11 6.36
N CYS A 212 -0.18 13.56 5.26
CA CYS A 212 0.61 12.82 4.28
C CYS A 212 0.31 13.32 2.86
N TYR A 213 1.18 12.97 1.92
CA TYR A 213 1.24 13.56 0.59
C TYR A 213 1.26 12.49 -0.49
N ARG A 214 0.64 12.78 -1.62
CA ARG A 214 0.75 11.94 -2.82
C ARG A 214 0.76 12.81 -4.07
N THR A 215 1.55 12.42 -5.06
CA THR A 215 1.49 13.00 -6.39
C THR A 215 0.50 12.28 -7.31
N MET A 216 -0.01 13.02 -8.27
CA MET A 216 -0.67 12.47 -9.45
C MET A 216 -0.36 13.34 -10.66
N ASN A 217 -0.40 12.73 -11.84
CA ASN A 217 -0.36 13.48 -13.08
C ASN A 217 -1.75 13.58 -13.67
N ILE A 218 -2.06 14.77 -14.14
CA ILE A 218 -3.28 15.08 -14.86
C ILE A 218 -2.91 15.55 -16.25
N THR A 219 -3.62 15.02 -17.24
CA THR A 219 -3.33 15.26 -18.66
C THR A 219 -4.36 16.13 -19.35
N SER A 220 -5.53 16.35 -18.74
CA SER A 220 -6.54 17.28 -19.23
C SER A 220 -7.02 18.18 -18.10
N GLU A 221 -7.25 19.46 -18.40
CA GLU A 221 -7.89 20.40 -17.47
C GLU A 221 -9.27 19.90 -17.01
N ASN A 222 -9.98 19.12 -17.83
CA ASN A 222 -11.28 18.55 -17.47
C ASN A 222 -11.18 17.56 -16.29
N ASP A 223 -10.03 16.92 -16.08
CA ASP A 223 -9.84 16.06 -14.91
C ASP A 223 -9.76 16.87 -13.61
N LEU A 224 -9.52 18.20 -13.70
CA LEU A 224 -9.51 19.10 -12.54
C LEU A 224 -10.92 19.47 -12.08
N ASP A 225 -11.93 19.32 -12.94
CA ASP A 225 -13.31 19.78 -12.67
C ASP A 225 -13.96 19.10 -11.46
N ILE A 226 -13.47 17.92 -11.08
CA ILE A 226 -13.93 17.20 -9.88
C ILE A 226 -13.41 17.84 -8.58
N TYR A 227 -12.30 18.58 -8.66
CA TYR A 227 -11.66 19.19 -7.51
C TYR A 227 -12.21 20.60 -7.28
N LYS A 228 -13.33 20.66 -6.57
CA LYS A 228 -13.94 21.92 -6.13
C LYS A 228 -13.93 22.01 -4.61
N ILE A 229 -13.66 23.19 -4.09
CA ILE A 229 -13.69 23.44 -2.64
C ILE A 229 -15.05 23.03 -2.09
N GLU A 230 -15.05 22.41 -0.91
CA GLU A 230 -16.20 21.80 -0.22
C GLU A 230 -16.73 20.48 -0.80
N THR A 231 -16.30 20.06 -2.00
CA THR A 231 -16.69 18.76 -2.56
C THR A 231 -16.14 17.63 -1.69
N LYS A 232 -16.98 16.62 -1.46
CA LYS A 232 -16.58 15.37 -0.82
C LYS A 232 -16.26 14.32 -1.88
N ILE A 233 -15.13 13.65 -1.71
CA ILE A 233 -14.63 12.60 -2.58
C ILE A 233 -14.30 11.37 -1.75
N MET A 234 -14.50 10.19 -2.31
CA MET A 234 -14.16 8.91 -1.70
C MET A 234 -13.25 8.11 -2.61
N ASN A 235 -12.15 7.58 -2.08
CA ASN A 235 -11.22 6.78 -2.87
C ASN A 235 -11.73 5.35 -3.06
N GLN A 236 -11.65 4.82 -4.27
CA GLN A 236 -12.04 3.44 -4.58
C GLN A 236 -10.96 2.41 -4.21
N THR A 237 -9.70 2.81 -4.27
CA THR A 237 -8.53 1.96 -4.02
C THR A 237 -7.87 2.33 -2.70
N PHE A 238 -6.95 1.51 -2.21
CA PHE A 238 -5.96 2.01 -1.26
C PHE A 238 -5.18 3.17 -1.89
N ILE A 239 -4.73 4.11 -1.07
CA ILE A 239 -3.85 5.20 -1.52
C ILE A 239 -2.52 5.07 -0.79
N SER A 240 -1.47 4.80 -1.54
CA SER A 240 -0.09 4.94 -1.07
C SER A 240 0.29 6.42 -1.08
N ALA A 241 0.52 6.99 0.09
CA ALA A 241 1.00 8.35 0.32
C ALA A 241 2.33 8.30 1.07
N THR A 242 2.99 9.42 1.28
CA THR A 242 4.20 9.52 2.11
C THR A 242 4.04 10.63 3.15
N LYS A 243 4.64 10.46 4.33
CA LYS A 243 4.77 11.57 5.29
C LYS A 243 5.96 12.49 4.98
N ASP A 244 6.79 12.13 4.00
CA ASP A 244 7.94 12.92 3.56
C ASP A 244 7.57 13.90 2.44
N ARG A 245 7.39 15.17 2.79
CA ARG A 245 7.10 16.23 1.83
C ARG A 245 8.25 16.46 0.84
N HIS A 246 9.50 16.33 1.30
CA HIS A 246 10.64 16.58 0.43
C HIS A 246 10.75 15.52 -0.66
N PHE A 247 10.54 14.25 -0.28
CA PHE A 247 10.48 13.12 -1.21
C PHE A 247 9.47 13.36 -2.34
N ILE A 248 8.25 13.78 -2.00
CA ILE A 248 7.20 13.98 -3.02
C ILE A 248 7.45 15.22 -3.91
N GLU A 249 8.07 16.28 -3.35
CA GLU A 249 8.42 17.48 -4.10
C GLU A 249 9.56 17.21 -5.10
N GLN A 250 10.59 16.45 -4.69
CA GLN A 250 11.64 15.99 -5.60
C GLN A 250 11.05 15.15 -6.74
N TYR A 251 10.17 14.22 -6.40
CA TYR A 251 9.50 13.34 -7.35
C TYR A 251 8.65 14.12 -8.37
N ALA A 252 7.91 15.14 -7.91
CA ALA A 252 7.15 16.03 -8.78
C ALA A 252 8.05 16.86 -9.70
N HIS A 253 9.17 17.39 -9.18
CA HIS A 253 10.08 18.25 -9.93
C HIS A 253 10.75 17.51 -11.11
N GLU A 254 11.18 16.26 -10.91
CA GLU A 254 11.78 15.44 -11.97
C GLU A 254 10.86 15.29 -13.20
N ARG A 255 9.54 15.34 -13.00
CA ARG A 255 8.51 15.03 -14.00
C ARG A 255 7.91 16.21 -14.74
N ASN A 256 8.07 17.45 -14.26
CA ASN A 256 7.54 18.67 -14.90
C ASN A 256 8.12 18.97 -16.31
N LYS A 257 8.88 18.06 -16.91
CA LYS A 257 9.53 18.22 -18.22
C LYS A 257 8.64 17.91 -19.44
N ASN A 258 7.46 17.28 -19.25
CA ASN A 258 6.67 16.71 -20.36
C ASN A 258 5.23 17.28 -20.54
N ASN A 259 4.98 18.58 -20.30
CA ASN A 259 3.67 19.23 -20.54
C ASN A 259 2.45 18.61 -19.80
N LYS A 260 2.65 17.96 -18.64
CA LYS A 260 1.56 17.42 -17.80
C LYS A 260 1.36 18.28 -16.54
N TYR A 261 0.13 18.34 -16.03
CA TYR A 261 -0.16 18.96 -14.74
C TYR A 261 0.22 17.99 -13.61
N THR A 262 1.35 18.23 -12.93
CA THR A 262 1.68 17.49 -11.71
C THR A 262 0.99 18.12 -10.50
N ILE A 263 0.26 17.29 -9.76
CA ILE A 263 -0.52 17.68 -8.60
C ILE A 263 0.04 17.02 -7.36
N ILE A 264 0.17 17.77 -6.28
CA ILE A 264 0.39 17.24 -4.94
C ILE A 264 -0.94 17.31 -4.18
N ILE A 265 -1.42 16.16 -3.70
CA ILE A 265 -2.53 16.12 -2.76
C ILE A 265 -2.00 15.94 -1.34
N SER A 266 -2.39 16.86 -0.46
CA SER A 266 -2.11 16.83 0.98
C SER A 266 -3.32 16.30 1.71
N PHE A 267 -3.19 15.17 2.40
CA PHE A 267 -4.25 14.49 3.13
C PHE A 267 -4.12 14.76 4.63
N GLU A 268 -5.10 15.43 5.24
CA GLU A 268 -5.22 15.56 6.70
C GLU A 268 -6.02 14.37 7.27
N ILE A 269 -5.31 13.37 7.81
CA ILE A 269 -5.86 12.18 8.46
C ILE A 269 -6.10 12.46 9.94
N ARG A 270 -7.31 12.16 10.42
CA ARG A 270 -7.79 12.46 11.78
C ARG A 270 -8.21 11.22 12.56
N HIS A 271 -8.57 10.13 11.90
CA HIS A 271 -9.03 8.91 12.55
C HIS A 271 -8.00 7.78 12.43
N HIS A 272 -7.70 7.12 13.55
CA HIS A 272 -6.67 6.08 13.66
C HIS A 272 -6.89 4.83 12.77
N LYS A 273 -8.11 4.62 12.26
CA LYS A 273 -8.41 3.51 11.32
C LYS A 273 -8.31 3.90 9.84
N THR A 274 -8.11 5.17 9.52
CA THR A 274 -8.19 5.66 8.13
C THR A 274 -6.88 5.46 7.37
N ALA A 275 -5.75 5.49 8.07
CA ALA A 275 -4.45 5.26 7.48
C ALA A 275 -3.52 4.50 8.41
N LEU A 276 -2.58 3.77 7.80
CA LEU A 276 -1.52 3.04 8.48
C LEU A 276 -0.17 3.68 8.15
N ASP A 277 0.67 3.88 9.16
CA ASP A 277 2.09 4.16 8.99
C ASP A 277 2.82 2.85 8.71
N ILE A 278 3.16 2.63 7.44
CA ILE A 278 3.76 1.37 6.98
C ILE A 278 5.23 1.55 6.64
N GLU A 279 5.92 2.59 7.14
CA GLU A 279 7.35 2.83 6.92
C GLU A 279 8.19 1.56 7.16
N TYR A 280 8.01 0.91 8.32
CA TYR A 280 8.77 -0.29 8.67
C TYR A 280 8.11 -1.61 8.25
N LEU A 281 6.97 -1.54 7.56
CA LEU A 281 6.30 -2.72 6.98
C LEU A 281 6.48 -2.80 5.47
N SER A 282 6.72 -1.65 4.82
CA SER A 282 6.94 -1.56 3.39
C SER A 282 8.30 -2.12 3.03
N GLU A 283 8.37 -2.89 1.95
CA GLU A 283 9.64 -3.34 1.33
C GLU A 283 10.54 -2.17 0.88
N PHE A 284 10.08 -0.92 1.02
CA PHE A 284 10.76 0.31 0.64
C PHE A 284 10.64 1.35 1.77
N SER A 285 11.24 1.05 2.92
CA SER A 285 11.09 1.87 4.14
C SER A 285 11.48 3.34 3.99
N HIS A 286 12.50 3.63 3.19
CA HIS A 286 12.94 5.00 2.90
C HIS A 286 11.87 5.88 2.23
N GLU A 287 10.81 5.29 1.63
CA GLU A 287 9.67 6.03 1.05
C GLU A 287 8.74 6.61 2.13
N LYS A 288 8.90 6.20 3.40
CA LYS A 288 8.06 6.61 4.55
C LYS A 288 6.56 6.53 4.25
N GLU A 289 6.17 5.39 3.68
CA GLU A 289 4.85 5.20 3.11
C GLU A 289 3.75 5.19 4.18
N ILE A 290 2.68 5.91 3.88
CA ILE A 290 1.41 5.91 4.60
C ILE A 290 0.36 5.27 3.69
N LEU A 291 -0.25 4.19 4.15
CA LEU A 291 -1.30 3.48 3.42
C LEU A 291 -2.68 3.96 3.90
N ILE A 292 -3.36 4.74 3.06
CA ILE A 292 -4.74 5.17 3.32
C ILE A 292 -5.70 4.09 2.83
N MET A 293 -6.65 3.73 3.68
CA MET A 293 -7.66 2.70 3.42
C MET A 293 -8.59 3.08 2.27
N ASN A 294 -9.07 2.11 1.49
CA ASN A 294 -10.11 2.38 0.48
C ASN A 294 -11.44 2.78 1.14
N ASN A 295 -12.31 3.43 0.38
CA ASN A 295 -13.57 4.00 0.86
C ASN A 295 -13.42 5.07 1.97
N SER A 296 -12.23 5.68 2.08
CA SER A 296 -11.97 6.84 2.94
C SER A 296 -12.54 8.09 2.29
N ILE A 297 -13.20 8.93 3.09
CA ILE A 297 -13.90 10.11 2.60
C ILE A 297 -13.09 11.34 2.95
N PHE A 298 -12.86 12.18 1.94
CA PHE A 298 -12.15 13.43 2.09
C PHE A 298 -13.00 14.59 1.58
N LYS A 299 -12.86 15.73 2.23
CA LYS A 299 -13.43 17.00 1.79
C LYS A 299 -12.31 17.89 1.27
N ILE A 300 -12.49 18.45 0.08
CA ILE A 300 -11.54 19.38 -0.50
C ILE A 300 -11.63 20.71 0.25
N MET A 301 -10.52 21.13 0.84
CA MET A 301 -10.45 22.32 1.69
C MET A 301 -9.88 23.52 0.95
N HIS A 302 -8.81 23.31 0.18
CA HIS A 302 -8.07 24.38 -0.47
C HIS A 302 -7.40 23.87 -1.74
N ILE A 303 -7.28 24.75 -2.75
CA ILE A 303 -6.62 24.49 -4.03
C ILE A 303 -5.73 25.69 -4.32
N SER A 304 -4.45 25.44 -4.59
CA SER A 304 -3.49 26.52 -4.90
C SER A 304 -2.54 26.13 -6.03
N THR A 305 -2.12 27.12 -6.81
CA THR A 305 -1.05 27.00 -7.79
C THR A 305 0.27 27.39 -7.13
N LYS A 306 1.34 26.61 -7.32
CA LYS A 306 2.67 26.91 -6.75
C LYS A 306 3.71 27.01 -7.85
N ASN A 307 4.83 27.66 -7.56
CA ASN A 307 5.87 27.94 -8.57
C ASN A 307 6.63 26.68 -9.03
N ASN A 308 6.72 25.65 -8.19
CA ASN A 308 7.52 24.44 -8.44
C ASN A 308 6.67 23.23 -8.92
N PHE A 309 5.35 23.29 -8.77
CA PHE A 309 4.41 22.24 -9.16
C PHE A 309 3.07 22.87 -9.50
N ASN A 310 2.37 22.29 -10.46
CA ASN A 310 1.28 23.01 -11.12
C ASN A 310 0.09 23.27 -10.18
N ILE A 311 -0.28 22.32 -9.31
CA ILE A 311 -1.43 22.47 -8.39
C ILE A 311 -1.16 21.70 -7.07
N GLU A 312 -1.52 22.28 -5.93
CA GLU A 312 -1.64 21.60 -4.63
C GLU A 312 -3.09 21.63 -4.15
N ILE A 313 -3.58 20.44 -3.80
CA ILE A 313 -4.95 20.21 -3.33
C ILE A 313 -4.88 19.70 -1.89
N GLU A 314 -5.45 20.45 -0.97
CA GLU A 314 -5.53 20.06 0.43
C GLU A 314 -6.89 19.42 0.68
N VAL A 315 -6.87 18.18 1.15
CA VAL A 315 -8.06 17.41 1.48
C VAL A 315 -8.04 16.98 2.94
N ARG A 316 -9.18 17.03 3.59
CA ARG A 316 -9.34 16.69 5.00
C ARG A 316 -10.27 15.53 5.17
N GLU A 317 -9.89 14.57 6.00
CA GLU A 317 -10.75 13.44 6.34
C GLU A 317 -12.11 13.92 6.84
N SER A 318 -13.16 13.39 6.24
CA SER A 318 -14.55 13.65 6.59
C SER A 318 -15.23 12.35 7.02
N LYS A 319 -16.12 12.44 8.01
CA LYS A 319 -16.98 11.32 8.38
C LYS A 319 -18.00 11.07 7.27
N SER A 320 -18.36 9.80 7.07
CA SER A 320 -19.55 9.43 6.30
C SER A 320 -20.79 10.04 6.94
N THR A 321 -21.71 10.57 6.13
CA THR A 321 -23.00 11.06 6.60
C THR A 321 -23.74 9.91 7.28
N ARG A 322 -24.04 10.05 8.57
CA ARG A 322 -24.83 9.07 9.32
C ARG A 322 -26.14 8.80 8.59
N VAL A 323 -26.30 7.64 7.97
CA VAL A 323 -27.65 7.12 7.68
C VAL A 323 -28.35 6.95 9.03
N ASN A 324 -29.38 7.76 9.25
CA ASN A 324 -30.20 7.76 10.47
C ASN A 324 -30.69 6.33 10.75
N LYS A 325 -30.53 5.88 12.00
CA LYS A 325 -30.94 4.56 12.49
C LYS A 325 -32.46 4.28 12.42
N LYS A 326 -33.26 5.11 11.73
CA LYS A 326 -34.73 4.97 11.72
C LYS A 326 -35.29 4.05 10.64
N ASP A 327 -34.54 3.70 9.60
CA ASP A 327 -35.09 2.89 8.48
C ASP A 327 -34.69 1.40 8.48
N LYS A 328 -33.99 0.91 9.53
CA LYS A 328 -33.60 -0.51 9.63
C LYS A 328 -34.56 -1.40 10.43
N GLN A 329 -35.79 -0.97 10.69
CA GLN A 329 -36.79 -1.86 11.30
C GLN A 329 -37.50 -2.78 10.30
N ASN A 330 -37.36 -2.57 8.99
CA ASN A 330 -37.96 -3.45 7.98
C ASN A 330 -36.94 -3.82 6.91
N GLY A 331 -36.22 -4.93 7.10
CA GLY A 331 -35.44 -5.51 6.00
C GLY A 331 -34.24 -6.36 6.43
N ILE A 332 -34.50 -7.65 6.60
CA ILE A 332 -33.53 -8.76 6.44
C ILE A 332 -32.44 -8.84 7.51
N LEU A 333 -32.82 -9.35 8.69
CA LEU A 333 -31.92 -10.17 9.52
C LEU A 333 -31.66 -11.48 8.76
N GLY A 334 -30.58 -11.52 7.98
CA GLY A 334 -30.11 -12.72 7.30
C GLY A 334 -28.92 -13.35 8.01
N ILE A 335 -29.21 -14.27 8.92
CA ILE A 335 -28.42 -15.49 9.20
C ILE A 335 -27.01 -15.28 9.79
N PHE A 336 -26.93 -15.25 11.12
CA PHE A 336 -25.82 -15.87 11.86
C PHE A 336 -26.41 -16.81 12.92
N HIS A 337 -26.42 -18.10 12.57
CA HIS A 337 -26.48 -19.21 13.52
C HIS A 337 -25.55 -20.28 12.96
N PHE A 338 -24.39 -20.46 13.57
CA PHE A 338 -23.64 -21.70 13.45
C PHE A 338 -23.51 -22.29 14.85
N LYS A 339 -24.07 -23.50 14.98
CA LYS A 339 -23.70 -24.48 16.01
C LYS A 339 -22.36 -25.09 15.66
#